data_AF-A0A5J6QN34-F1
#
_entry.id   AF-A0A5J6QN34-F1
#
_cell.length_a   1.000
_cell.length_b   1.000
_cell.length_c   1.000
_cell.angle_alpha   90.00
_cell.angle_beta   90.00
_cell.angle_gamma   90.00
#
_symmetry.space_group_name_H-M   'P 1'
#
loop_
_entity.id
_entity.type
_entity.pdbx_description
1 polymer ?
#
loop_
_entity_poly.entity_id
_entity_poly.type
_entity_poly.pdbx_seq_one_letter_code
_entity_poly.pdbx_strand_id
1 'polypeptide(L)'
;MKVVQSTESLSVVPQLRKATFVLLMACLPVCGVAYAATSAASLSQQAHQLLIENKGNEARAMLRQAADVNPEDPSVVFERAMLDDAFGEHGKARAGYDQVQMGPLATAAAVPSAVNLVSLGRFTQARKAFAQLATSQDAYTAGYSQLWQLWLTARTQKGQAAALGAKLAKAAVQVKAATPQQRALAELYAGKGSVEAVFSAIDSMGLVDPLQRRDAYAEAAFFAGGYQQYVRRDYPAAIRLYQQELSHPGASIERPLLKQALARLPAASR
;
A
#
# COMPACT_ATOMS: atom_id res chain seq x y z
N MET A 1 -64.57 15.36 22.44
CA MET A 1 -63.86 16.55 22.97
C MET A 1 -62.90 17.04 21.90
N LYS A 2 -63.15 18.24 21.38
CA LYS A 2 -62.30 19.17 20.58
C LYS A 2 -61.49 18.62 19.38
N VAL A 3 -61.39 19.28 18.23
CA VAL A 3 -62.12 20.29 17.44
C VAL A 3 -61.44 20.16 16.06
N VAL A 4 -62.23 20.12 15.00
CA VAL A 4 -61.77 20.25 13.60
C VAL A 4 -61.65 21.73 13.26
N GLN A 5 -60.53 22.14 12.64
CA GLN A 5 -60.35 23.32 11.78
C GLN A 5 -58.98 23.12 11.09
N SER A 6 -58.90 22.75 9.82
CA SER A 6 -59.16 23.51 8.57
C SER A 6 -58.13 24.61 8.30
N THR A 7 -57.71 24.67 7.02
CA THR A 7 -57.01 25.76 6.31
C THR A 7 -55.53 25.98 6.73
N GLU A 8 -54.56 26.21 5.86
CA GLU A 8 -54.56 26.78 4.52
C GLU A 8 -53.19 26.50 3.86
N SER A 9 -53.21 26.16 2.58
CA SER A 9 -52.07 26.29 1.68
C SER A 9 -51.64 27.75 1.58
N LEU A 10 -50.32 28.04 1.56
CA LEU A 10 -49.76 29.14 0.77
C LEU A 10 -48.24 29.01 0.67
N SER A 11 -47.77 28.87 -0.57
CA SER A 11 -46.39 29.06 -0.97
C SER A 11 -45.97 30.49 -0.66
N VAL A 12 -44.78 30.67 -0.08
CA VAL A 12 -44.14 31.99 -0.04
C VAL A 12 -42.67 31.84 -0.43
N VAL A 13 -42.43 32.13 -1.70
CA VAL A 13 -41.16 32.64 -2.22
C VAL A 13 -40.90 34.02 -1.59
N PRO A 14 -39.65 34.35 -1.22
CA PRO A 14 -39.20 35.73 -1.26
C PRO A 14 -38.20 35.92 -2.40
N GLN A 15 -38.70 36.51 -3.49
CA GLN A 15 -37.92 37.36 -4.37
C GLN A 15 -37.63 38.66 -3.61
N LEU A 16 -36.37 39.00 -3.41
CA LEU A 16 -35.91 40.39 -3.21
C LEU A 16 -34.70 40.58 -4.11
N ARG A 17 -34.92 41.19 -5.28
CA ARG A 17 -34.78 42.63 -5.56
C ARG A 17 -33.33 43.11 -5.53
N LYS A 18 -32.76 43.09 -6.73
CA LYS A 18 -31.95 44.15 -7.39
C LYS A 18 -31.27 45.15 -6.44
N ALA A 19 -29.97 45.00 -6.30
CA ALA A 19 -29.06 46.13 -6.10
C ALA A 19 -28.11 46.17 -7.30
N THR A 20 -28.41 47.11 -8.20
CA THR A 20 -27.57 47.49 -9.33
C THR A 20 -26.35 48.21 -8.76
N PHE A 21 -25.17 47.60 -8.81
CA PHE A 21 -23.91 48.32 -8.69
C PHE A 21 -23.21 48.28 -10.04
N VAL A 22 -23.39 49.37 -10.80
CA VAL A 22 -22.56 49.71 -11.94
C VAL A 22 -21.21 50.10 -11.37
N LEU A 23 -20.19 49.25 -11.54
CA LEU A 23 -18.81 49.70 -11.55
C LEU A 23 -18.24 49.42 -12.95
N LEU A 24 -18.30 50.46 -13.77
CA LEU A 24 -17.63 50.55 -15.05
C LEU A 24 -16.18 50.97 -14.76
N MET A 25 -15.21 50.06 -14.89
CA MET A 25 -13.79 50.44 -14.93
C MET A 25 -12.99 49.38 -15.72
N ALA A 26 -12.56 49.82 -16.90
CA ALA A 26 -11.36 49.44 -17.64
C ALA A 26 -11.10 47.94 -17.90
N CYS A 27 -11.36 47.55 -19.16
CA CYS A 27 -10.63 46.48 -19.83
C CYS A 27 -9.12 46.76 -19.80
N LEU A 28 -8.35 45.89 -19.16
CA LEU A 28 -6.97 45.61 -19.52
C LEU A 28 -6.91 44.13 -19.91
N PRO A 29 -6.41 43.75 -21.10
CA PRO A 29 -6.11 42.37 -21.39
C PRO A 29 -4.81 42.03 -20.64
N VAL A 30 -4.92 41.71 -19.35
CA VAL A 30 -3.86 40.95 -18.71
C VAL A 30 -3.96 39.56 -19.32
N CYS A 31 -3.07 39.27 -20.28
CA CYS A 31 -2.71 37.90 -20.63
C CYS A 31 -2.10 37.26 -19.38
N GLY A 32 -2.96 36.89 -18.43
CA GLY A 32 -2.61 36.00 -17.36
C GLY A 32 -2.52 34.61 -17.96
N VAL A 33 -1.32 34.24 -18.41
CA VAL A 33 -0.95 32.83 -18.36
C VAL A 33 -1.07 32.48 -16.89
N ALA A 34 -2.17 31.84 -16.49
CA ALA A 34 -2.29 31.26 -15.17
C ALA A 34 -1.22 30.17 -15.09
N TYR A 35 -0.01 30.55 -14.68
CA TYR A 35 0.97 29.61 -14.19
C TYR A 35 0.31 28.99 -12.97
N ALA A 36 -0.29 27.80 -13.13
CA ALA A 36 -0.70 27.02 -11.99
C ALA A 36 0.58 26.77 -11.20
N ALA A 37 0.76 27.50 -10.08
CA ALA A 37 1.92 27.35 -9.23
C ALA A 37 2.01 25.88 -8.83
N THR A 38 3.06 25.20 -9.29
CA THR A 38 3.23 23.78 -9.06
C THR A 38 3.54 23.60 -7.57
N SER A 39 2.59 23.04 -6.82
CA SER A 39 2.76 22.82 -5.39
C SER A 39 3.69 21.63 -5.12
N ALA A 40 4.37 21.62 -3.98
CA ALA A 40 5.16 20.47 -3.53
C ALA A 40 4.33 19.18 -3.53
N ALA A 41 3.06 19.24 -3.11
CA ALA A 41 2.13 18.12 -3.18
C ALA A 41 1.88 17.62 -4.62
N SER A 42 1.68 18.52 -5.59
CA SER A 42 1.45 18.12 -6.99
C SER A 42 2.68 17.50 -7.65
N LEU A 43 3.88 17.98 -7.31
CA LEU A 43 5.16 17.38 -7.75
C LEU A 43 5.37 16.02 -7.08
N SER A 44 5.01 15.89 -5.80
CA SER A 44 5.08 14.61 -5.07
C SER A 44 4.15 13.56 -5.68
N GLN A 45 2.93 13.94 -6.05
CA GLN A 45 2.00 13.04 -6.76
C GLN A 45 2.55 12.58 -8.11
N GLN A 46 3.21 13.47 -8.87
CA GLN A 46 3.89 13.08 -10.12
C GLN A 46 5.05 12.13 -9.85
N ALA A 47 5.83 12.38 -8.80
CA ALA A 47 6.90 11.47 -8.40
C ALA A 47 6.38 10.08 -8.00
N HIS A 48 5.25 10.03 -7.30
CA HIS A 48 4.57 8.79 -6.96
C HIS A 48 4.21 7.99 -8.22
N GLN A 49 3.60 8.66 -9.20
CA GLN A 49 3.23 8.02 -10.47
C GLN A 49 4.47 7.47 -11.20
N LEU A 50 5.56 8.26 -11.25
CA LEU A 50 6.84 7.82 -11.82
C LEU A 50 7.41 6.62 -11.06
N LEU A 51 7.25 6.57 -9.73
CA LEU A 51 7.67 5.43 -8.93
C LEU A 51 6.89 4.18 -9.29
N ILE A 52 5.55 4.24 -9.39
CA ILE A 52 4.71 3.10 -9.80
C ILE A 52 5.10 2.60 -11.19
N GLU A 53 5.39 3.52 -12.12
CA GLU A 53 5.87 3.21 -13.47
C GLU A 53 7.31 2.68 -13.53
N ASN A 54 7.93 2.40 -12.37
CA ASN A 54 9.31 1.91 -12.25
C ASN A 54 10.36 2.89 -12.82
N LYS A 55 10.05 4.20 -12.84
CA LYS A 55 10.95 5.30 -13.25
C LYS A 55 11.57 5.97 -12.03
N GLY A 56 12.20 5.19 -11.16
CA GLY A 56 12.67 5.67 -9.85
C GLY A 56 13.68 6.83 -9.90
N ASN A 57 14.51 6.92 -10.94
CA ASN A 57 15.44 8.05 -11.11
C ASN A 57 14.71 9.36 -11.44
N GLU A 58 13.67 9.29 -12.27
CA GLU A 58 12.81 10.43 -12.60
C GLU A 58 11.98 10.83 -11.38
N ALA A 59 11.40 9.87 -10.65
CA ALA A 59 10.74 10.12 -9.37
C ALA A 59 11.67 10.84 -8.38
N ARG A 60 12.94 10.42 -8.29
CA ARG A 60 13.94 11.08 -7.44
C ARG A 60 14.20 12.53 -7.84
N ALA A 61 14.27 12.82 -9.14
CA ALA A 61 14.42 14.18 -9.65
C ALA A 61 13.19 15.03 -9.36
N MET A 62 11.99 14.48 -9.58
CA MET A 62 10.73 15.16 -9.28
C MET A 62 10.58 15.48 -7.79
N LEU A 63 10.94 14.56 -6.89
CA LEU A 63 10.94 14.82 -5.45
C LEU A 63 11.99 15.84 -5.00
N ARG A 64 13.05 16.05 -5.77
CA ARG A 64 14.00 17.15 -5.50
C ARG A 64 13.34 18.50 -5.79
N GLN A 65 12.67 18.62 -6.94
CA GLN A 65 11.89 19.82 -7.26
C GLN A 65 10.79 20.08 -6.23
N ALA A 66 10.08 19.04 -5.79
CA ALA A 66 9.07 19.16 -4.74
C ALA A 66 9.65 19.68 -3.42
N ALA A 67 10.82 19.17 -3.02
CA ALA A 67 11.52 19.61 -1.82
C ALA A 67 12.09 21.04 -1.94
N ASP A 68 12.45 21.49 -3.14
CA ASP A 68 12.86 22.89 -3.38
C ASP A 68 11.70 23.87 -3.16
N VAL A 69 10.45 23.41 -3.38
CA VAL A 69 9.24 24.19 -3.12
C VAL A 69 8.88 24.17 -1.62
N ASN A 70 8.78 22.99 -1.02
CA ASN A 70 8.57 22.84 0.42
C ASN A 70 9.11 21.48 0.91
N PRO A 71 10.25 21.45 1.60
CA PRO A 71 10.87 20.19 2.05
C PRO A 71 10.11 19.51 3.19
N GLU A 72 9.32 20.26 3.96
CA GLU A 72 8.55 19.75 5.10
C GLU A 72 7.09 19.42 4.73
N ASP A 73 6.73 19.53 3.44
CA ASP A 73 5.43 19.09 2.96
C ASP A 73 5.25 17.58 3.25
N PRO A 74 4.16 17.16 3.92
CA PRO A 74 3.96 15.75 4.25
C PRO A 74 4.04 14.82 3.04
N SER A 75 3.57 15.24 1.87
CA SER A 75 3.65 14.44 0.64
C SER A 75 5.09 14.28 0.17
N VAL A 76 5.93 15.32 0.29
CA VAL A 76 7.35 15.22 -0.04
C VAL A 76 8.05 14.22 0.87
N VAL A 77 7.80 14.33 2.18
CA VAL A 77 8.40 13.43 3.19
C VAL A 77 7.96 11.98 2.98
N PHE A 78 6.67 11.75 2.76
CA PHE A 78 6.12 10.42 2.54
C PHE A 78 6.64 9.78 1.25
N GLU A 79 6.62 10.49 0.13
CA GLU A 79 7.09 9.95 -1.15
C GLU A 79 8.61 9.74 -1.16
N ARG A 80 9.37 10.59 -0.45
CA ARG A 80 10.80 10.34 -0.22
C ARG A 80 11.00 9.03 0.56
N ALA A 81 10.21 8.78 1.59
CA ALA A 81 10.30 7.55 2.37
C ALA A 81 10.00 6.31 1.51
N MET A 82 8.95 6.35 0.68
CA MET A 82 8.61 5.29 -0.28
C MET A 82 9.76 5.02 -1.25
N LEU A 83 10.33 6.09 -1.82
CA LEU A 83 11.46 5.99 -2.73
C LEU A 83 12.68 5.36 -2.03
N ASP A 84 13.05 5.87 -0.86
CA ASP A 84 14.19 5.34 -0.10
C ASP A 84 13.99 3.85 0.22
N ASP A 85 12.78 3.42 0.59
CA ASP A 85 12.47 2.02 0.88
C ASP A 85 12.60 1.14 -0.37
N ALA A 86 12.07 1.61 -1.51
CA ALA A 86 12.17 0.94 -2.82
C ALA A 86 13.63 0.75 -3.28
N PHE A 87 14.52 1.67 -2.90
CA PHE A 87 15.95 1.62 -3.20
C PHE A 87 16.80 0.94 -2.12
N GLY A 88 16.18 0.38 -1.07
CA GLY A 88 16.90 -0.37 -0.02
C GLY A 88 17.45 0.49 1.12
N GLU A 89 17.19 1.80 1.11
CA GLU A 89 17.60 2.76 2.13
C GLU A 89 16.61 2.76 3.32
N HIS A 90 16.30 1.57 3.84
CA HIS A 90 15.21 1.34 4.80
C HIS A 90 15.31 2.19 6.08
N GLY A 91 16.52 2.54 6.52
CA GLY A 91 16.73 3.40 7.68
C GLY A 91 16.31 4.86 7.43
N LYS A 92 16.57 5.39 6.23
CA LYS A 92 16.13 6.74 5.83
C LYS A 92 14.62 6.76 5.64
N ALA A 93 14.08 5.74 4.97
CA ALA A 93 12.64 5.56 4.83
C ALA A 93 11.91 5.56 6.19
N ARG A 94 12.49 4.88 7.19
CA ARG A 94 11.91 4.85 8.53
C ARG A 94 11.76 6.23 9.16
N ALA A 95 12.77 7.09 9.02
CA ALA A 95 12.70 8.45 9.55
C ALA A 95 11.56 9.25 8.90
N GLY A 96 11.38 9.14 7.58
CA GLY A 96 10.26 9.79 6.88
C GLY A 96 8.90 9.23 7.30
N TYR A 97 8.76 7.91 7.43
CA TYR A 97 7.52 7.32 7.94
C TYR A 97 7.20 7.74 9.38
N ASP A 98 8.22 7.84 10.24
CA ASP A 98 8.07 8.32 11.61
C ASP A 98 7.61 9.78 11.67
N GLN A 99 8.04 10.62 10.72
CA GLN A 99 7.64 12.03 10.64
C GLN A 99 6.16 12.18 10.23
N VAL A 100 5.65 11.34 9.33
CA VAL A 100 4.26 11.45 8.83
C VAL A 100 3.22 10.67 9.65
N GLN A 101 3.65 9.83 10.62
CA GLN A 101 2.76 8.88 11.33
C GLN A 101 1.66 9.52 12.18
N MET A 102 1.79 10.80 12.55
CA MET A 102 0.79 11.55 13.32
C MET A 102 0.13 12.67 12.51
N GLY A 103 0.38 12.72 11.19
CA GLY A 103 -0.05 13.80 10.32
C GLY A 103 -1.16 13.42 9.33
N PRO A 104 -1.46 14.30 8.36
CA PRO A 104 -2.51 14.09 7.36
C PRO A 104 -2.33 12.82 6.51
N LEU A 105 -1.09 12.34 6.36
CA LEU A 105 -0.77 11.12 5.60
C LEU A 105 -0.59 9.87 6.49
N ALA A 106 -0.94 9.94 7.77
CA ALA A 106 -0.78 8.80 8.69
C ALA A 106 -1.42 7.52 8.14
N THR A 107 -2.65 7.60 7.61
CA THR A 107 -3.35 6.45 7.02
C THR A 107 -2.65 5.91 5.78
N ALA A 108 -2.24 6.77 4.85
CA ALA A 108 -1.55 6.37 3.63
C ALA A 108 -0.18 5.74 3.92
N ALA A 109 0.52 6.25 4.94
CA ALA A 109 1.83 5.76 5.35
C ALA A 109 1.79 4.49 6.19
N ALA A 110 0.63 4.11 6.74
CA ALA A 110 0.56 3.08 7.77
C ALA A 110 1.03 1.70 7.27
N VAL A 111 0.58 1.27 6.08
CA VAL A 111 1.00 0.00 5.48
C VAL A 111 2.48 0.02 5.09
N PRO A 112 2.97 0.97 4.27
CA PRO A 112 4.38 1.03 3.92
C PRO A 112 5.31 1.14 5.14
N SER A 113 4.92 1.90 6.16
CA SER A 113 5.67 2.00 7.43
C SER A 113 5.77 0.65 8.16
N ALA A 114 4.69 -0.13 8.18
CA ALA A 114 4.68 -1.47 8.78
C ALA A 114 5.56 -2.45 7.99
N VAL A 115 5.54 -2.36 6.65
CA VAL A 115 6.42 -3.16 5.77
C VAL A 115 7.89 -2.78 5.95
N ASN A 116 8.21 -1.50 6.05
CA ASN A 116 9.57 -1.01 6.33
C ASN A 116 10.13 -1.57 7.64
N LEU A 117 9.30 -1.73 8.69
CA LEU A 117 9.73 -2.41 9.93
C LEU A 117 10.17 -3.86 9.67
N VAL A 118 9.55 -4.56 8.72
CA VAL A 118 9.98 -5.89 8.28
C VAL A 118 11.31 -5.83 7.55
N SER A 119 11.48 -4.87 6.65
CA SER A 119 12.74 -4.62 5.91
C SER A 119 13.91 -4.37 6.86
N LEU A 120 13.66 -3.70 7.99
CA LEU A 120 14.61 -3.44 9.07
C LEU A 120 14.80 -4.62 10.05
N GLY A 121 14.06 -5.72 9.89
CA GLY A 121 14.08 -6.86 10.82
C GLY A 121 13.45 -6.59 12.18
N ARG A 122 12.72 -5.48 12.36
CA ARG A 122 12.04 -5.08 13.61
C ARG A 122 10.70 -5.81 13.75
N PHE A 123 10.73 -7.14 13.76
CA PHE A 123 9.52 -7.98 13.65
C PHE A 123 8.50 -7.81 14.78
N THR A 124 8.94 -7.50 16.00
CA THR A 124 8.03 -7.23 17.12
C THR A 124 7.20 -5.96 16.86
N GLN A 125 7.84 -4.90 16.35
CA GLN A 125 7.16 -3.65 16.01
C GLN A 125 6.24 -3.84 14.80
N ALA A 126 6.72 -4.53 13.76
CA ALA A 126 5.90 -4.87 12.58
C ALA A 126 4.64 -5.66 12.98
N ARG A 127 4.77 -6.66 13.86
CA ARG A 127 3.63 -7.45 14.35
C ARG A 127 2.60 -6.58 15.06
N LYS A 128 3.04 -5.61 15.88
CA LYS A 128 2.13 -4.65 16.53
C LYS A 128 1.40 -3.78 15.50
N ALA A 129 2.12 -3.24 14.52
CA ALA A 129 1.54 -2.39 13.47
C ALA A 129 0.50 -3.16 12.64
N PHE A 130 0.82 -4.37 12.18
CA PHE A 130 -0.13 -5.19 11.41
C PHE A 130 -1.31 -5.68 12.23
N ALA A 131 -1.15 -5.89 13.55
CA ALA A 131 -2.28 -6.20 14.41
C ALA A 131 -3.27 -5.02 14.51
N GLN A 132 -2.78 -3.79 14.53
CA GLN A 132 -3.62 -2.58 14.48
C GLN A 132 -4.27 -2.42 13.11
N LEU A 133 -3.53 -2.60 12.02
CA LEU A 133 -4.07 -2.48 10.65
C LEU A 133 -5.08 -3.58 10.31
N ALA A 134 -4.99 -4.75 10.94
CA ALA A 134 -5.98 -5.80 10.81
C ALA A 134 -7.38 -5.43 11.35
N THR A 135 -7.50 -4.31 12.08
CA THR A 135 -8.79 -3.76 12.52
C THR A 135 -9.28 -2.61 11.63
N SER A 136 -8.61 -2.35 10.50
CA SER A 136 -9.01 -1.32 9.54
C SER A 136 -10.44 -1.55 9.02
N GLN A 137 -11.15 -0.46 8.74
CA GLN A 137 -12.43 -0.52 8.03
C GLN A 137 -12.24 -0.82 6.54
N ASP A 138 -11.06 -0.51 5.99
CA ASP A 138 -10.69 -0.94 4.64
C ASP A 138 -10.42 -2.45 4.64
N ALA A 139 -11.30 -3.19 3.97
CA ALA A 139 -11.28 -4.65 3.98
C ALA A 139 -9.99 -5.21 3.37
N TYR A 140 -9.44 -4.55 2.34
CA TYR A 140 -8.19 -4.97 1.71
C TYR A 140 -7.02 -4.84 2.69
N THR A 141 -6.87 -3.68 3.34
CA THR A 141 -5.83 -3.43 4.35
C THR A 141 -5.95 -4.40 5.52
N ALA A 142 -7.17 -4.69 5.98
CA ALA A 142 -7.39 -5.64 7.06
C ALA A 142 -6.92 -7.05 6.67
N GLY A 143 -7.35 -7.55 5.50
CA GLY A 143 -6.94 -8.86 4.99
C GLY A 143 -5.44 -8.96 4.72
N TYR A 144 -4.86 -7.96 4.06
CA TYR A 144 -3.43 -7.86 3.76
C TYR A 144 -2.58 -7.86 5.06
N SER A 145 -3.02 -7.12 6.07
CA SER A 145 -2.33 -7.09 7.38
C SER A 145 -2.40 -8.42 8.12
N GLN A 146 -3.47 -9.20 7.92
CA GLN A 146 -3.56 -10.55 8.49
C GLN A 146 -2.64 -11.53 7.75
N LEU A 147 -2.45 -11.40 6.44
CA LEU A 147 -1.43 -12.18 5.70
C LEU A 147 -0.01 -11.88 6.19
N TRP A 148 0.31 -10.62 6.46
CA TRP A 148 1.55 -10.24 7.13
C TRP A 148 1.75 -10.90 8.48
N GLN A 149 0.69 -11.04 9.28
CA GLN A 149 0.77 -11.76 10.56
C GLN A 149 1.05 -13.26 10.38
N LEU A 150 0.49 -13.90 9.34
CA LEU A 150 0.82 -15.28 8.99
C LEU A 150 2.29 -15.41 8.59
N TRP A 151 2.77 -14.55 7.70
CA TRP A 151 4.16 -14.56 7.24
C TRP A 151 5.14 -14.29 8.39
N LEU A 152 4.87 -13.30 9.25
CA LEU A 152 5.70 -13.01 10.42
C LEU A 152 5.73 -14.19 11.39
N THR A 153 4.61 -14.88 11.56
CA THR A 153 4.56 -16.11 12.37
C THR A 153 5.41 -17.21 11.75
N ALA A 154 5.29 -17.46 10.45
CA ALA A 154 6.11 -18.43 9.74
C ALA A 154 7.62 -18.13 9.86
N ARG A 155 8.01 -16.87 9.65
CA ARG A 155 9.41 -16.44 9.64
C ARG A 155 10.08 -16.47 11.02
N THR A 156 9.36 -16.06 12.06
CA THR A 156 9.95 -15.82 13.40
C THR A 156 9.79 -16.99 14.35
N GLN A 157 8.82 -17.88 14.11
CA GLN A 157 8.53 -18.94 15.04
C GLN A 157 9.53 -20.08 14.91
N LYS A 158 10.18 -20.40 16.04
CA LYS A 158 11.02 -21.58 16.20
C LYS A 158 10.16 -22.76 16.63
N GLY A 159 10.58 -23.97 16.27
CA GLY A 159 9.92 -25.21 16.68
C GLY A 159 9.74 -26.21 15.55
N GLN A 160 8.97 -27.26 15.85
CA GLN A 160 8.67 -28.33 14.90
C GLN A 160 7.71 -27.86 13.80
N ALA A 161 7.92 -28.34 12.58
CA ALA A 161 7.15 -27.93 11.39
C ALA A 161 5.65 -28.20 11.55
N ALA A 162 5.26 -29.33 12.14
CA ALA A 162 3.85 -29.68 12.35
C ALA A 162 3.14 -28.69 13.30
N ALA A 163 3.79 -28.29 14.39
CA ALA A 163 3.24 -27.32 15.34
C ALA A 163 3.10 -25.93 14.71
N LEU A 164 4.08 -25.53 13.88
CA LEU A 164 3.98 -24.30 13.10
C LEU A 164 2.81 -24.35 12.11
N GLY A 165 2.69 -25.44 11.35
CA GLY A 165 1.61 -25.65 10.39
C GLY A 165 0.22 -25.59 11.03
N ALA A 166 0.02 -26.27 12.16
CA ALA A 166 -1.25 -26.23 12.89
C ALA A 166 -1.62 -24.82 13.37
N LYS A 167 -0.64 -24.06 13.87
CA LYS A 167 -0.86 -22.67 14.31
C LYS A 167 -1.21 -21.75 13.13
N LEU A 168 -0.48 -21.87 12.02
CA LEU A 168 -0.75 -21.10 10.81
C LEU A 168 -2.12 -21.44 10.24
N ALA A 169 -2.50 -22.72 10.20
CA ALA A 169 -3.81 -23.14 9.74
C ALA A 169 -4.95 -22.57 10.59
N LYS A 170 -4.81 -22.57 11.91
CA LYS A 170 -5.79 -21.93 12.79
C LYS A 170 -5.92 -20.43 12.54
N ALA A 171 -4.80 -19.73 12.37
CA ALA A 171 -4.79 -18.29 12.11
C ALA A 171 -5.33 -17.94 10.71
N ALA A 172 -5.01 -18.75 9.70
CA ALA A 172 -5.40 -18.52 8.32
C ALA A 172 -6.93 -18.55 8.11
N VAL A 173 -7.64 -19.40 8.86
CA VAL A 173 -9.12 -19.44 8.85
C VAL A 173 -9.75 -18.12 9.33
N GLN A 174 -9.01 -17.30 10.09
CA GLN A 174 -9.49 -16.02 10.61
C GLN A 174 -9.18 -14.83 9.68
N VAL A 175 -8.51 -15.08 8.55
CA VAL A 175 -8.21 -14.04 7.56
C VAL A 175 -9.50 -13.58 6.89
N LYS A 176 -9.80 -12.29 7.01
CA LYS A 176 -10.90 -11.60 6.34
C LYS A 176 -10.44 -11.16 4.96
N ALA A 177 -10.32 -12.12 4.05
CA ALA A 177 -9.88 -11.86 2.69
C ALA A 177 -10.89 -11.00 1.92
N ALA A 178 -10.44 -9.87 1.39
CA ALA A 178 -11.22 -8.97 0.54
C ALA A 178 -11.13 -9.33 -0.95
N THR A 179 -10.06 -10.00 -1.37
CA THR A 179 -9.81 -10.39 -2.77
C THR A 179 -9.65 -11.90 -2.93
N PRO A 180 -9.86 -12.44 -4.15
CA PRO A 180 -9.54 -13.83 -4.46
C PRO A 180 -8.09 -14.21 -4.13
N GLN A 181 -7.14 -13.33 -4.44
CA GLN A 181 -5.73 -13.53 -4.11
C GLN A 181 -5.50 -13.66 -2.60
N GLN A 182 -6.08 -12.77 -1.78
CA GLN A 182 -5.91 -12.83 -0.33
C GLN A 182 -6.51 -14.12 0.25
N ARG A 183 -7.62 -14.61 -0.33
CA ARG A 183 -8.23 -15.89 0.05
C ARG A 183 -7.30 -17.05 -0.30
N ALA A 184 -6.78 -17.09 -1.52
CA ALA A 184 -5.87 -18.14 -1.96
C ALA A 184 -4.58 -18.16 -1.13
N LEU A 185 -4.04 -17.01 -0.76
CA LEU A 185 -2.89 -16.90 0.15
C LEU A 185 -3.24 -17.43 1.55
N ALA A 186 -4.41 -17.09 2.10
CA ALA A 186 -4.85 -17.66 3.37
C ALA A 186 -4.99 -19.19 3.29
N GLU A 187 -5.59 -19.72 2.23
CA GLU A 187 -5.72 -21.16 2.00
C GLU A 187 -4.37 -21.87 1.85
N LEU A 188 -3.39 -21.25 1.19
CA LEU A 188 -2.01 -21.74 1.10
C LEU A 188 -1.40 -21.90 2.50
N TYR A 189 -1.48 -20.85 3.33
CA TYR A 189 -1.01 -20.90 4.73
C TYR A 189 -1.84 -21.83 5.62
N ALA A 190 -3.08 -22.13 5.25
CA ALA A 190 -3.89 -23.16 5.88
C ALA A 190 -3.50 -24.59 5.49
N GLY A 191 -2.60 -24.77 4.53
CA GLY A 191 -2.25 -26.06 3.96
C GLY A 191 -3.34 -26.68 3.10
N LYS A 192 -4.29 -25.86 2.62
CA LYS A 192 -5.43 -26.26 1.79
C LYS A 192 -5.33 -25.77 0.34
N GLY A 193 -4.43 -24.82 0.07
CA GLY A 193 -4.18 -24.25 -1.25
C GLY A 193 -2.82 -24.64 -1.82
N SER A 194 -2.52 -24.10 -3.00
CA SER A 194 -1.22 -24.26 -3.67
C SER A 194 -0.72 -22.90 -4.18
N VAL A 195 0.56 -22.84 -4.54
CA VAL A 195 1.15 -21.63 -5.11
C VAL A 195 0.48 -21.29 -6.46
N GLU A 196 0.18 -22.31 -7.26
CA GLU A 196 -0.49 -22.18 -8.56
C GLU A 196 -1.91 -21.62 -8.40
N ALA A 197 -2.63 -22.01 -7.33
CA ALA A 197 -3.95 -21.47 -7.02
C ALA A 197 -3.89 -19.97 -6.67
N VAL A 198 -2.81 -19.51 -6.03
CA VAL A 198 -2.61 -18.08 -5.72
C VAL A 198 -2.48 -17.27 -7.00
N PHE A 199 -1.62 -17.68 -7.93
CA PHE A 199 -1.43 -16.93 -9.19
C PHE A 199 -2.64 -17.04 -10.11
N SER A 200 -3.28 -18.21 -10.18
CA SER A 200 -4.57 -18.38 -10.88
C SER A 200 -5.66 -17.43 -10.33
N ALA A 201 -5.68 -17.20 -9.01
CA ALA A 201 -6.62 -16.27 -8.41
C ALA A 201 -6.38 -14.83 -8.88
N ILE A 202 -5.14 -14.40 -9.07
CA ILE A 202 -4.81 -13.07 -9.62
C ILE A 202 -5.27 -12.97 -11.08
N ASP A 203 -5.01 -13.99 -11.89
CA ASP A 203 -5.44 -14.00 -13.29
C ASP A 203 -6.96 -13.94 -13.42
N SER A 204 -7.69 -14.55 -12.47
CA SER A 204 -9.16 -14.49 -12.42
C SER A 204 -9.75 -13.14 -11.99
N MET A 205 -8.94 -12.24 -11.41
CA MET A 205 -9.42 -10.93 -10.93
C MET A 205 -9.73 -9.95 -12.06
N GLY A 206 -9.29 -10.24 -13.30
CA GLY A 206 -9.56 -9.38 -14.45
C GLY A 206 -8.93 -7.99 -14.33
N LEU A 207 -7.80 -7.86 -13.62
CA LEU A 207 -7.09 -6.59 -13.42
C LEU A 207 -6.65 -6.04 -14.79
N VAL A 208 -7.30 -4.96 -15.24
CA VAL A 208 -7.05 -4.34 -16.55
C VAL A 208 -5.76 -3.53 -16.55
N ASP A 209 -5.49 -2.84 -15.43
CA ASP A 209 -4.27 -2.06 -15.24
C ASP A 209 -3.06 -2.99 -15.05
N PRO A 210 -2.05 -2.94 -15.96
CA PRO A 210 -0.83 -3.74 -15.83
C PRO A 210 -0.06 -3.47 -14.54
N LEU A 211 -0.15 -2.26 -13.98
CA LEU A 211 0.56 -1.88 -12.75
C LEU A 211 -0.06 -2.57 -11.54
N GLN A 212 -1.39 -2.54 -11.41
CA GLN A 212 -2.13 -3.27 -10.36
C GLN A 212 -1.89 -4.78 -10.46
N ARG A 213 -1.91 -5.33 -11.68
CA ARG A 213 -1.57 -6.75 -11.88
C ARG A 213 -0.14 -7.04 -11.43
N ARG A 214 0.80 -6.13 -11.69
CA ARG A 214 2.19 -6.36 -11.30
C ARG A 214 2.42 -6.30 -9.80
N ASP A 215 1.79 -5.35 -9.13
CA ASP A 215 1.80 -5.24 -7.68
C ASP A 215 1.22 -6.50 -7.02
N ALA A 216 0.06 -6.97 -7.47
CA ALA A 216 -0.58 -8.20 -7.00
C ALA A 216 0.34 -9.43 -7.10
N TYR A 217 1.05 -9.58 -8.21
CA TYR A 217 2.00 -10.68 -8.36
C TYR A 217 3.24 -10.56 -7.47
N ALA A 218 3.76 -9.35 -7.25
CA ALA A 218 4.87 -9.13 -6.33
C ALA A 218 4.48 -9.45 -4.89
N GLU A 219 3.27 -9.03 -4.47
CA GLU A 219 2.66 -9.43 -3.21
C GLU A 219 2.58 -10.96 -3.09
N ALA A 220 2.00 -11.62 -4.09
CA ALA A 220 1.82 -13.07 -4.08
C ALA A 220 3.16 -13.83 -4.07
N ALA A 221 4.13 -13.43 -4.89
CA ALA A 221 5.46 -14.03 -4.91
C ALA A 221 6.15 -13.92 -3.55
N PHE A 222 5.99 -12.78 -2.87
CA PHE A 222 6.56 -12.59 -1.54
C PHE A 222 5.94 -13.50 -0.50
N PHE A 223 4.60 -13.54 -0.42
CA PHE A 223 3.90 -14.39 0.56
C PHE A 223 4.03 -15.88 0.23
N ALA A 224 3.80 -16.29 -1.01
CA ALA A 224 3.89 -17.68 -1.43
C ALA A 224 5.34 -18.22 -1.33
N GLY A 225 6.32 -17.41 -1.71
CA GLY A 225 7.73 -17.77 -1.51
C GLY A 225 8.09 -17.83 -0.03
N GLY A 226 7.55 -16.94 0.81
CA GLY A 226 7.72 -16.99 2.26
C GLY A 226 7.12 -18.26 2.87
N TYR A 227 5.98 -18.73 2.36
CA TYR A 227 5.40 -20.02 2.71
C TYR A 227 6.35 -21.18 2.33
N GLN A 228 6.85 -21.20 1.10
CA GLN A 228 7.79 -22.24 0.65
C GLN A 228 9.06 -22.25 1.51
N GLN A 229 9.62 -21.07 1.80
CA GLN A 229 10.83 -20.92 2.57
C GLN A 229 10.67 -21.32 4.04
N TYR A 230 9.65 -20.79 4.72
CA TYR A 230 9.57 -20.89 6.18
C TYR A 230 8.66 -22.02 6.67
N VAL A 231 7.62 -22.37 5.90
CA VAL A 231 6.65 -23.41 6.27
C VAL A 231 7.05 -24.74 5.68
N ARG A 232 7.26 -24.80 4.36
CA ARG A 232 7.62 -26.05 3.64
C ARG A 232 9.09 -26.38 3.73
N ARG A 233 9.94 -25.38 3.97
CA ARG A 233 11.42 -25.47 3.88
C ARG A 233 11.89 -25.92 2.50
N ASP A 234 11.12 -25.59 1.47
CA ASP A 234 11.46 -25.80 0.07
C ASP A 234 12.15 -24.55 -0.47
N TYR A 235 13.45 -24.44 -0.17
CA TYR A 235 14.26 -23.30 -0.60
C TYR A 235 14.38 -23.18 -2.12
N PRO A 236 14.57 -24.28 -2.89
CA PRO A 236 14.57 -24.19 -4.35
C PRO A 236 13.27 -23.62 -4.92
N ALA A 237 12.10 -24.03 -4.41
CA ALA A 237 10.82 -23.46 -4.84
C ALA A 237 10.69 -21.96 -4.50
N ALA A 238 11.10 -21.57 -3.29
CA ALA A 238 11.11 -20.16 -2.90
C ALA A 238 12.02 -19.31 -3.79
N ILE A 239 13.24 -19.81 -4.10
CA ILE A 239 14.21 -19.13 -4.97
C ILE A 239 13.65 -18.93 -6.37
N ARG A 240 13.05 -19.96 -6.96
CA ARG A 240 12.42 -19.86 -8.29
C ARG A 240 11.35 -18.77 -8.32
N LEU A 241 10.47 -18.73 -7.31
CA LEU A 241 9.44 -17.70 -7.20
C LEU A 241 10.04 -16.29 -7.10
N TYR A 242 11.03 -16.10 -6.24
CA TYR A 242 11.66 -14.79 -6.07
C TYR A 242 12.40 -14.34 -7.33
N GLN A 243 13.14 -15.22 -7.99
CA GLN A 243 13.85 -14.91 -9.23
C GLN A 243 12.89 -14.61 -10.38
N GLN A 244 11.82 -15.39 -10.52
CA GLN A 244 10.80 -15.18 -11.54
C GLN A 244 10.11 -13.83 -11.36
N GLU A 245 9.77 -13.43 -10.13
CA GLU A 245 9.16 -12.11 -9.92
C GLU A 245 10.18 -10.98 -10.13
N LEU A 246 11.42 -11.15 -9.69
CA LEU A 246 12.46 -10.13 -9.85
C LEU A 246 12.94 -9.96 -11.30
N SER A 247 12.74 -10.95 -12.18
CA SER A 247 13.06 -10.82 -13.62
C SER A 247 12.08 -9.90 -14.37
N HIS A 248 10.92 -9.62 -13.79
CA HIS A 248 9.96 -8.67 -14.34
C HIS A 248 10.16 -7.29 -13.69
N PRO A 249 10.26 -6.20 -14.45
CA PRO A 249 10.30 -4.85 -13.90
C PRO A 249 8.94 -4.45 -13.31
N GLY A 250 8.95 -3.56 -12.33
CA GLY A 250 7.75 -3.08 -11.67
C GLY A 250 8.07 -2.49 -10.29
N ALA A 251 7.20 -1.63 -9.81
CA ALA A 251 7.23 -1.14 -8.44
C ALA A 251 6.21 -1.91 -7.59
N SER A 252 6.63 -2.27 -6.38
CA SER A 252 5.81 -2.86 -5.33
C SER A 252 6.61 -2.75 -4.03
N ILE A 253 5.92 -2.62 -2.91
CA ILE A 253 6.54 -2.51 -1.58
C ILE A 253 7.21 -3.83 -1.14
N GLU A 254 6.84 -4.96 -1.74
CA GLU A 254 7.42 -6.27 -1.49
C GLU A 254 8.71 -6.52 -2.26
N ARG A 255 8.97 -5.79 -3.35
CA ARG A 255 10.14 -6.05 -4.20
C ARG A 255 11.48 -5.89 -3.49
N PRO A 256 11.70 -4.87 -2.63
CA PRO A 256 12.90 -4.81 -1.80
C PRO A 256 13.03 -6.03 -0.88
N LEU A 257 11.92 -6.51 -0.32
CA LEU A 257 11.90 -7.68 0.55
C LEU A 257 12.17 -8.99 -0.19
N LEU A 258 11.69 -9.13 -1.43
CA LEU A 258 12.03 -10.24 -2.34
C LEU A 258 13.54 -10.30 -2.57
N LYS A 259 14.16 -9.15 -2.88
CA LYS A 259 15.62 -9.04 -3.04
C LYS A 259 16.35 -9.46 -1.76
N GLN A 260 15.89 -8.96 -0.60
CA GLN A 260 16.47 -9.35 0.69
C GLN A 260 16.31 -10.84 0.99
N ALA A 261 15.14 -11.43 0.70
CA ALA A 261 14.87 -12.84 0.96
C ALA A 261 15.78 -13.74 0.11
N LEU A 262 15.90 -13.42 -1.19
CA LEU A 262 16.79 -14.13 -2.11
C LEU A 262 18.26 -14.02 -1.70
N ALA A 263 18.72 -12.83 -1.29
CA ALA A 263 20.10 -12.61 -0.87
C ALA A 263 20.49 -13.42 0.39
N ARG A 264 19.52 -13.66 1.29
CA ARG A 264 19.73 -14.41 2.55
C ARG A 264 19.68 -15.93 2.37
N LEU A 265 19.20 -16.43 1.23
CA LEU A 265 19.15 -17.87 0.97
C LEU A 265 20.55 -18.40 0.58
N PRO A 266 20.97 -19.56 1.12
CA PRO A 266 22.28 -20.13 0.85
C PRO A 266 22.52 -20.33 -0.66
N ALA A 267 23.74 -20.04 -1.12
CA ALA A 267 24.11 -20.27 -2.51
C ALA A 267 23.99 -21.75 -2.92
N ALA A 268 24.22 -22.69 -1.99
CA ALA A 268 24.06 -24.13 -2.21
C ALA A 268 22.59 -24.57 -2.43
N SER A 269 21.62 -23.66 -2.27
CA SER A 269 20.21 -23.90 -2.55
C SER A 269 19.73 -23.24 -3.86
N ARG A 270 20.61 -22.50 -4.56
CA ARG A 270 20.33 -21.80 -5.82
C ARG A 270 20.68 -22.65 -7.03
#